data_AF-A0A9Q3UU29-F1
#
_entry.id   AF-A0A9Q3UU29-F1
#
_cell.length_a   1.000
_cell.length_b   1.000
_cell.length_c   1.000
_cell.angle_alpha   90.00
_cell.angle_beta   90.00
_cell.angle_gamma   90.00
#
_symmetry.space_group_name_H-M   'P 1'
#
loop_
_entity.id
_entity.type
_entity.pdbx_description
1 polymer ?
#
loop_
_entity_poly.entity_id
_entity_poly.type
_entity_poly.pdbx_seq_one_letter_code
_entity_poly.pdbx_strand_id
1 'polypeptide(L)'
;MNQKDDLVTLLRVAMSLEALTIPPYLTAYWSIKDSPTTNDNQEAKKIIHSVAMEEMLHMMSVGNILASLGACPLYYNKCNTLDKWGEDKLPILDFPVDLAPFSVKQIEKFLEIEKPIKPINLPISSRDSALMQVRTSDVDLIKKIMELFDFLQKNTGLIDGKINKIANDILAKYELESIFKAIDMILKGNLEAILELKLFFIKCFSFIPNEDIILNDESLKTELDKCKSIGEFYNLLIKELRKLDDKDFKESDFSQLDLSHDPRVGTIQQRTIPSFIVDSKEKAIGLLKWVVDQGEGSEVPMDNDGDLAHYYRFQQITKGMKIKSNKNGDFFFDENESFVVNEAYVHKFGANDYRLFDMDSGGLQENFSSSYFTMFKELQSFYLTGNRRYIMQSFDYMMKMSTNAELLMDKGTCPSFSFKNQ
;
A
#
# COMPACT_ATOMS: atom_id res chain seq x y z
N MET A 1 -3.68 26.59 15.60
CA MET A 1 -3.94 25.24 16.13
C MET A 1 -4.43 24.30 15.03
N ASN A 2 -5.41 24.68 14.19
CA ASN A 2 -6.07 23.75 13.23
C ASN A 2 -5.23 23.21 12.05
N GLN A 3 -4.18 23.91 11.62
CA GLN A 3 -3.46 23.57 10.37
C GLN A 3 -2.57 22.32 10.49
N LYS A 4 -1.90 22.16 11.63
CA LYS A 4 -1.03 20.99 11.89
C LYS A 4 -1.87 19.71 12.00
N ASP A 5 -3.06 19.80 12.58
CA ASP A 5 -3.97 18.68 12.75
C ASP A 5 -4.50 18.16 11.41
N ASP A 6 -4.88 19.06 10.50
CA ASP A 6 -5.31 18.68 9.15
C ASP A 6 -4.19 17.99 8.36
N LEU A 7 -2.95 18.51 8.44
CA LEU A 7 -1.79 17.85 7.84
C LEU A 7 -1.53 16.47 8.45
N VAL A 8 -1.63 16.31 9.78
CA VAL A 8 -1.49 15.01 10.44
C VAL A 8 -2.55 14.02 9.95
N THR A 9 -3.80 14.47 9.74
CA THR A 9 -4.85 13.65 9.15
C THR A 9 -4.48 13.20 7.75
N LEU A 10 -4.01 14.10 6.89
CA LEU A 10 -3.59 13.75 5.53
C LEU A 10 -2.36 12.82 5.52
N LEU A 11 -1.39 13.01 6.41
CA LEU A 11 -0.25 12.12 6.53
C LEU A 11 -0.67 10.70 6.98
N ARG A 12 -1.73 10.55 7.79
CA ARG A 12 -2.28 9.22 8.10
C ARG A 12 -2.93 8.58 6.88
N VAL A 13 -3.62 9.36 6.05
CA VAL A 13 -4.13 8.87 4.74
C VAL A 13 -2.97 8.39 3.87
N ALA A 14 -1.88 9.15 3.78
CA ALA A 14 -0.69 8.76 3.03
C ALA A 14 -0.10 7.45 3.56
N MET A 15 0.10 7.34 4.87
CA MET A 15 0.64 6.13 5.47
C MET A 15 -0.23 4.90 5.18
N SER A 16 -1.55 5.05 5.23
CA SER A 16 -2.50 3.99 4.86
C SER A 16 -2.47 3.67 3.38
N LEU A 17 -2.32 4.67 2.51
CA LEU A 17 -2.18 4.46 1.08
C LEU A 17 -0.97 3.57 0.77
N GLU A 18 0.22 3.91 1.27
CA GLU A 18 1.44 3.10 1.13
C GLU A 18 1.28 1.69 1.73
N ALA A 19 0.56 1.58 2.86
CA ALA A 19 0.30 0.27 3.47
C ALA A 19 -0.58 -0.62 2.59
N LEU A 20 -1.52 -0.03 1.84
CA LEU A 20 -2.53 -0.74 1.05
C LEU A 20 -2.06 -1.08 -0.38
N THR A 21 -1.00 -0.43 -0.88
CA THR A 21 -0.33 -0.81 -2.15
C THR A 21 0.54 -2.07 -2.00
N ILE A 22 1.07 -2.34 -0.80
CA ILE A 22 1.96 -3.49 -0.52
C ILE A 22 1.27 -4.86 -0.76
N PRO A 23 0.07 -5.16 -0.19
CA PRO A 23 -0.59 -6.46 -0.36
C PRO A 23 -0.81 -6.92 -1.81
N PRO A 24 -1.35 -6.10 -2.73
CA PRO A 24 -1.52 -6.54 -4.12
C PRO A 24 -0.17 -6.81 -4.81
N TYR A 25 0.88 -6.03 -4.52
CA TYR A 25 2.21 -6.26 -5.08
C TYR A 25 2.83 -7.55 -4.57
N LEU A 26 2.79 -7.80 -3.26
CA LEU A 26 3.29 -9.05 -2.69
C LEU A 26 2.50 -10.27 -3.17
N THR A 27 1.19 -10.13 -3.36
CA THR A 27 0.35 -11.22 -3.90
C THR A 27 0.78 -11.60 -5.32
N ALA A 28 1.00 -10.61 -6.19
CA ALA A 28 1.52 -10.87 -7.53
C ALA A 28 2.94 -11.44 -7.47
N TYR A 29 3.83 -10.89 -6.63
CA TYR A 29 5.21 -11.35 -6.47
C TYR A 29 5.31 -12.83 -6.06
N TRP A 30 4.63 -13.24 -4.98
CA TRP A 30 4.67 -14.61 -4.47
C TRP A 30 4.05 -15.60 -5.47
N SER A 31 3.14 -15.15 -6.33
CA SER A 31 2.50 -16.02 -7.33
C SER A 31 3.42 -16.40 -8.49
N ILE A 32 4.54 -15.71 -8.72
CA ILE A 32 5.46 -16.01 -9.81
C ILE A 32 6.44 -17.10 -9.37
N LYS A 33 6.53 -18.17 -10.16
CA LYS A 33 7.53 -19.23 -10.03
C LYS A 33 8.69 -18.99 -10.98
N ASP A 34 9.85 -19.51 -10.63
CA ASP A 34 11.00 -19.52 -11.53
C ASP A 34 10.70 -20.40 -12.75
N SER A 35 11.01 -19.88 -13.94
CA SER A 35 10.86 -20.61 -15.19
C SER A 35 12.20 -21.22 -15.61
N PRO A 36 12.26 -22.49 -16.04
CA PRO A 36 13.48 -23.09 -16.56
C PRO A 36 13.79 -22.63 -17.99
N THR A 37 12.87 -21.93 -18.66
CA THR A 37 12.99 -21.55 -20.07
C THR A 37 13.30 -20.07 -20.29
N THR A 38 13.18 -19.23 -19.25
CA THR A 38 13.47 -17.79 -19.32
C THR A 38 13.82 -17.24 -17.94
N ASN A 39 14.66 -16.20 -17.91
CA ASN A 39 14.95 -15.45 -16.69
C ASN A 39 13.90 -14.37 -16.38
N ASP A 40 12.99 -14.10 -17.31
CA ASP A 40 11.99 -13.03 -17.21
C ASP A 40 11.10 -13.18 -15.96
N ASN A 41 10.72 -14.40 -15.59
CA ASN A 41 9.97 -14.63 -14.35
C ASN A 41 10.74 -14.14 -13.12
N GLN A 42 12.04 -14.44 -13.04
CA GLN A 42 12.88 -14.01 -11.92
C GLN A 42 13.07 -12.49 -11.92
N GLU A 43 13.21 -11.87 -13.10
CA GLU A 43 13.36 -10.44 -13.24
C GLU A 43 12.08 -9.69 -12.87
N ALA A 44 10.92 -10.17 -13.32
CA ALA A 44 9.62 -9.65 -12.91
C ALA A 44 9.40 -9.77 -11.39
N LYS A 45 9.79 -10.90 -10.78
CA LYS A 45 9.79 -11.05 -9.32
C LYS A 45 10.64 -10.00 -8.63
N LYS A 46 11.87 -9.78 -9.10
CA LYS A 46 12.78 -8.78 -8.53
C LYS A 46 12.19 -7.38 -8.61
N ILE A 47 11.60 -7.01 -9.75
CA ILE A 47 10.95 -5.72 -9.96
C ILE A 47 9.79 -5.52 -8.98
N ILE A 48 8.83 -6.45 -8.95
CA ILE A 48 7.63 -6.31 -8.12
C ILE A 48 8.02 -6.31 -6.64
N HIS A 49 8.96 -7.16 -6.24
CA HIS A 49 9.46 -7.21 -4.87
C HIS A 49 10.17 -5.93 -4.45
N SER A 50 11.03 -5.34 -5.31
CA SER A 50 11.67 -4.07 -4.95
C SER A 50 10.68 -2.94 -4.78
N VAL A 51 9.67 -2.85 -5.65
CA VAL A 51 8.63 -1.83 -5.51
C VAL A 51 7.88 -2.03 -4.18
N ALA A 52 7.45 -3.26 -3.86
CA ALA A 52 6.81 -3.54 -2.57
C ALA A 52 7.69 -3.19 -1.35
N MET A 53 9.01 -3.35 -1.46
CA MET A 53 9.94 -2.93 -0.40
C MET A 53 10.12 -1.41 -0.34
N GLU A 54 10.12 -0.71 -1.47
CA GLU A 54 10.14 0.75 -1.55
C GLU A 54 8.85 1.33 -0.93
N GLU A 55 7.67 0.75 -1.18
CA GLU A 55 6.40 1.13 -0.52
C GLU A 55 6.46 0.98 1.02
N MET A 56 7.14 -0.06 1.54
CA MET A 56 7.37 -0.19 2.99
C MET A 56 8.26 0.94 3.53
N LEU A 57 9.22 1.42 2.75
CA LEU A 57 10.07 2.55 3.09
C LEU A 57 9.34 3.89 2.96
N HIS A 58 8.40 4.02 2.03
CA HIS A 58 7.50 5.16 1.93
C HIS A 58 6.61 5.26 3.18
N MET A 59 5.97 4.14 3.56
CA MET A 59 5.19 4.05 4.79
C MET A 59 6.05 4.43 6.03
N MET A 60 7.28 3.92 6.12
CA MET A 60 8.24 4.30 7.17
C MET A 60 8.53 5.79 7.19
N SER A 61 8.77 6.38 6.01
CA SER A 61 9.06 7.82 5.86
C SER A 61 7.91 8.67 6.38
N VAL A 62 6.67 8.35 5.99
CA VAL A 62 5.47 9.05 6.46
C VAL A 62 5.29 8.85 7.98
N GLY A 63 5.56 7.66 8.50
CA GLY A 63 5.54 7.38 9.93
C GLY A 63 6.56 8.22 10.73
N ASN A 64 7.78 8.38 10.23
CA ASN A 64 8.77 9.25 10.86
C ASN A 64 8.38 10.73 10.80
N ILE A 65 7.75 11.20 9.72
CA ILE A 65 7.21 12.56 9.64
C ILE A 65 6.12 12.76 10.69
N LEU A 66 5.15 11.85 10.79
CA LEU A 66 4.12 11.88 11.84
C LEU A 66 4.74 11.93 13.24
N ALA A 67 5.69 11.03 13.53
CA ALA A 67 6.40 11.00 14.81
C ALA A 67 7.12 12.32 15.10
N SER A 68 7.84 12.89 14.12
CA SER A 68 8.55 14.18 14.28
C SER A 68 7.62 15.35 14.57
N LEU A 69 6.38 15.31 14.05
CA LEU A 69 5.34 16.28 14.32
C LEU A 69 4.65 16.08 15.68
N GLY A 70 5.08 15.11 16.49
CA GLY A 70 4.41 14.79 17.75
C GLY A 70 3.10 14.03 17.59
N ALA A 71 2.84 13.46 16.41
CA ALA A 71 1.66 12.66 16.14
C ALA A 71 2.02 11.17 16.12
N CYS A 72 1.21 10.33 16.78
CA CYS A 72 1.44 8.89 16.75
C CYS A 72 1.26 8.34 15.32
N PRO A 73 2.27 7.64 14.78
CA PRO A 73 2.12 6.86 13.56
C PRO A 73 1.25 5.63 13.83
N LEU A 74 0.13 5.51 13.12
CA LEU A 74 -0.90 4.50 13.39
C LEU A 74 -0.71 3.23 12.54
N TYR A 75 0.38 2.51 12.78
CA TYR A 75 0.68 1.27 12.05
C TYR A 75 -0.35 0.18 12.37
N TYR A 76 -0.71 0.07 13.64
CA TYR A 76 -1.72 -0.87 14.09
C TYR A 76 -3.12 -0.21 14.06
N ASN A 77 -3.70 -0.13 12.87
CA ASN A 77 -5.01 0.46 12.65
C ASN A 77 -5.70 -0.21 11.45
N LYS A 78 -7.02 -0.42 11.54
CA LYS A 78 -7.86 -0.97 10.46
C LYS A 78 -7.71 -0.23 9.13
N CYS A 79 -7.32 1.04 9.14
CA CYS A 79 -7.03 1.80 7.92
C CYS A 79 -5.91 1.22 7.04
N ASN A 80 -5.04 0.36 7.59
CA ASN A 80 -3.91 -0.23 6.87
C ASN A 80 -4.23 -1.64 6.32
N THR A 81 -5.51 -1.99 6.26
CA THR A 81 -6.03 -3.20 5.62
C THR A 81 -7.39 -2.91 5.00
N LEU A 82 -7.78 -3.62 3.96
CA LEU A 82 -9.14 -3.56 3.42
C LEU A 82 -9.97 -4.72 3.95
N ASP A 83 -11.26 -4.46 4.17
CA ASP A 83 -12.21 -5.47 4.62
C ASP A 83 -12.65 -6.37 3.46
N LYS A 84 -12.69 -5.79 2.25
CA LYS A 84 -13.07 -6.44 0.99
C LYS A 84 -12.20 -5.97 -0.18
N TRP A 85 -11.06 -6.63 -0.35
CA TRP A 85 -10.25 -6.49 -1.57
C TRP A 85 -11.08 -6.76 -2.83
N GLY A 86 -10.91 -5.93 -3.86
CA GLY A 86 -11.72 -5.93 -5.09
C GLY A 86 -13.04 -5.17 -5.04
N GLU A 87 -13.53 -4.79 -3.85
CA GLU A 87 -14.71 -3.93 -3.68
C GLU A 87 -14.34 -2.57 -3.08
N ASP A 88 -13.54 -2.57 -2.02
CA ASP A 88 -13.11 -1.37 -1.32
C ASP A 88 -12.05 -0.63 -2.15
N LYS A 89 -12.14 0.70 -2.15
CA LYS A 89 -11.23 1.59 -2.90
C LYS A 89 -9.98 1.90 -2.10
N LEU A 90 -8.87 2.11 -2.80
CA LEU A 90 -7.69 2.68 -2.16
C LEU A 90 -7.94 4.14 -1.76
N PRO A 91 -7.31 4.66 -0.69
CA PRO A 91 -7.41 6.07 -0.36
C PRO A 91 -6.90 6.94 -1.50
N ILE A 92 -7.53 8.11 -1.72
CA ILE A 92 -7.22 9.05 -2.83
C ILE A 92 -7.58 8.53 -4.23
N LEU A 93 -7.39 7.24 -4.49
CA LEU A 93 -7.65 6.59 -5.77
C LEU A 93 -9.08 6.04 -5.83
N ASP A 94 -9.88 6.47 -6.81
CA ASP A 94 -11.31 6.15 -6.85
C ASP A 94 -11.64 4.75 -7.42
N PHE A 95 -10.71 3.80 -7.32
CA PHE A 95 -10.86 2.44 -7.87
C PHE A 95 -10.43 1.36 -6.86
N PRO A 96 -11.09 0.19 -6.89
CA PRO A 96 -10.69 -0.97 -6.10
C PRO A 96 -9.52 -1.71 -6.74
N VAL A 97 -8.77 -2.43 -5.90
CA VAL A 97 -7.67 -3.28 -6.33
C VAL A 97 -7.84 -4.68 -5.75
N ASP A 98 -7.62 -5.67 -6.60
CA ASP A 98 -7.72 -7.08 -6.24
C ASP A 98 -6.39 -7.62 -5.69
N LEU A 99 -6.49 -8.58 -4.78
CA LEU A 99 -5.40 -9.52 -4.51
C LEU A 99 -5.48 -10.65 -5.53
N ALA A 100 -4.60 -10.67 -6.51
CA ALA A 100 -4.62 -11.64 -7.60
C ALA A 100 -3.21 -12.14 -7.93
N PRO A 101 -3.09 -13.34 -8.52
CA PRO A 101 -1.80 -13.77 -9.06
C PRO A 101 -1.35 -12.83 -10.18
N PHE A 102 -0.06 -12.91 -10.48
CA PHE A 102 0.55 -12.20 -11.58
C PHE A 102 -0.23 -12.46 -12.87
N SER A 103 -0.58 -11.36 -13.54
CA SER A 103 -1.04 -11.34 -14.91
C SER A 103 -0.78 -9.94 -15.46
N VAL A 104 -0.70 -9.78 -16.78
CA VAL A 104 -0.56 -8.45 -17.38
C VAL A 104 -1.68 -7.50 -16.90
N LYS A 105 -2.91 -8.00 -16.76
CA LYS A 105 -4.05 -7.24 -16.23
C LYS A 105 -3.84 -6.76 -14.78
N GLN A 106 -3.22 -7.59 -13.94
CA GLN A 106 -2.90 -7.20 -12.58
C GLN A 106 -1.81 -6.12 -12.56
N ILE A 107 -0.80 -6.23 -13.43
CA ILE A 107 0.23 -5.19 -13.54
C ILE A 107 -0.33 -3.88 -14.14
N GLU A 108 -1.32 -3.95 -15.03
CA GLU A 108 -2.05 -2.76 -15.51
C GLU A 108 -2.74 -2.01 -14.35
N LYS A 109 -3.21 -2.73 -13.31
CA LYS A 109 -3.70 -2.09 -12.09
C LYS A 109 -2.59 -1.42 -11.31
N PHE A 110 -1.39 -1.99 -11.28
CA PHE A 110 -0.23 -1.36 -10.63
C PHE A 110 0.19 -0.09 -11.38
N LEU A 111 0.12 -0.09 -12.72
CA LEU A 111 0.31 1.13 -13.52
C LEU A 111 -0.75 2.21 -13.26
N GLU A 112 -1.96 1.81 -12.91
CA GLU A 112 -3.03 2.75 -12.55
C GLU A 112 -2.75 3.41 -11.20
N ILE A 113 -2.23 2.64 -10.23
CA ILE A 113 -1.79 3.13 -8.92
C ILE A 113 -0.62 4.11 -9.08
N GLU A 114 0.44 3.69 -9.78
CA GLU A 114 1.69 4.45 -9.93
C GLU A 114 1.64 5.50 -11.03
N LYS A 115 0.45 5.83 -11.54
CA LYS A 115 0.34 6.65 -12.74
C LYS A 115 0.91 8.05 -12.48
N PRO A 116 1.93 8.49 -13.24
CA PRO A 116 2.54 9.79 -13.03
C PRO A 116 1.58 10.91 -13.38
N ILE A 117 1.72 12.06 -12.70
CA ILE A 117 0.98 13.30 -13.03
C ILE A 117 1.15 13.64 -14.52
N LYS A 118 2.36 13.43 -15.04
CA LYS A 118 2.71 13.66 -16.44
C LYS A 118 3.44 12.46 -17.04
N PRO A 119 2.71 11.49 -17.62
CA PRO A 119 3.32 10.31 -18.24
C PRO A 119 4.21 10.66 -19.42
N ILE A 120 5.39 10.03 -19.47
CA ILE A 120 6.31 10.13 -20.60
C ILE A 120 6.00 8.99 -21.57
N ASN A 121 5.69 9.35 -22.83
CA ASN A 121 5.51 8.36 -23.89
C ASN A 121 6.87 7.95 -24.44
N LEU A 122 7.29 6.73 -24.13
CA LEU A 122 8.54 6.18 -24.64
C LEU A 122 8.34 5.58 -26.04
N PRO A 123 9.19 5.95 -27.02
CA PRO A 123 9.17 5.32 -28.33
C PRO A 123 9.63 3.85 -28.22
N ILE A 124 9.24 3.03 -29.19
CA ILE A 124 9.84 1.70 -29.40
C ILE A 124 10.98 1.91 -30.40
N SER A 125 12.18 1.41 -30.12
CA SER A 125 13.25 1.42 -31.11
C SER A 125 12.89 0.47 -32.24
N SER A 126 12.44 0.99 -33.40
CA SER A 126 12.19 0.17 -34.59
C SER A 126 13.40 0.11 -35.50
N ARG A 127 13.70 -1.05 -36.11
CA ARG A 127 14.51 -1.05 -37.34
C ARG A 127 13.76 -0.62 -38.61
N ASP A 128 12.43 -0.68 -38.65
CA ASP A 128 11.61 -0.04 -39.70
C ASP A 128 10.12 -0.05 -39.29
N SER A 129 9.46 1.08 -39.49
CA SER A 129 8.02 1.28 -39.27
C SER A 129 7.18 0.55 -40.32
N ALA A 130 7.03 -0.76 -40.21
CA ALA A 130 6.02 -1.51 -40.96
C ALA A 130 5.61 -2.82 -40.28
N LEU A 131 4.29 -2.98 -40.13
CA LEU A 131 3.55 -4.20 -39.73
C LEU A 131 3.21 -4.33 -38.23
N MET A 132 2.11 -3.69 -37.83
CA MET A 132 1.26 -4.25 -36.76
C MET A 132 -0.22 -4.18 -37.18
N GLN A 133 -0.79 -5.35 -37.50
CA GLN A 133 -2.20 -5.53 -37.76
C GLN A 133 -2.96 -5.83 -36.45
N VAL A 134 -4.08 -5.10 -36.33
CA VAL A 134 -5.27 -5.21 -35.46
C VAL A 134 -5.58 -6.58 -34.84
N ARG A 135 -6.00 -6.56 -33.55
CA ARG A 135 -7.18 -7.32 -33.05
C ARG A 135 -7.99 -6.46 -32.06
N THR A 136 -9.21 -6.11 -32.46
CA THR A 136 -10.26 -5.56 -31.59
C THR A 136 -11.51 -6.42 -31.75
N SER A 137 -11.96 -7.04 -30.66
CA SER A 137 -13.35 -7.51 -30.49
C SER A 137 -13.58 -7.86 -29.02
N ASP A 138 -14.40 -7.05 -28.34
CA ASP A 138 -15.48 -7.49 -27.42
C ASP A 138 -16.19 -6.25 -26.83
N VAL A 139 -17.19 -5.73 -27.53
CA VAL A 139 -18.06 -4.62 -27.08
C VAL A 139 -19.51 -5.10 -26.79
N ASP A 140 -19.82 -6.38 -26.99
CA ASP A 140 -21.20 -6.90 -26.87
C ASP A 140 -21.56 -7.54 -25.52
N LEU A 141 -20.62 -7.65 -24.58
CA LEU A 141 -20.86 -8.26 -23.26
C LEU A 141 -21.37 -7.25 -22.21
N ILE A 142 -20.86 -6.02 -22.23
CA ILE A 142 -21.22 -4.96 -21.26
C ILE A 142 -22.67 -4.51 -21.45
N LYS A 143 -23.15 -4.48 -22.69
CA LYS A 143 -24.52 -4.04 -23.03
C LYS A 143 -25.60 -5.01 -22.52
N LYS A 144 -25.29 -6.31 -22.44
CA LYS A 144 -26.21 -7.34 -21.92
C LYS A 144 -26.25 -7.43 -20.39
N ILE A 145 -25.22 -6.95 -19.70
CA ILE A 145 -25.16 -6.96 -18.23
C ILE A 145 -26.01 -5.82 -17.65
N MET A 146 -26.10 -4.68 -18.34
CA MET A 146 -26.91 -3.54 -17.88
C MET A 146 -28.43 -3.79 -17.99
N GLU A 147 -28.88 -4.58 -18.97
CA GLU A 147 -30.31 -4.94 -19.12
C GLU A 147 -30.81 -5.92 -18.05
N LEU A 148 -29.91 -6.68 -17.41
CA LEU A 148 -30.23 -7.62 -16.34
C LEU A 148 -30.46 -6.93 -14.98
N PHE A 149 -29.76 -5.82 -14.73
CA PHE A 149 -29.87 -5.05 -13.48
C PHE A 149 -31.18 -4.23 -13.40
N ASP A 150 -31.62 -3.65 -14.52
CA ASP A 150 -32.89 -2.92 -14.61
C ASP A 150 -34.12 -3.82 -14.41
N PHE A 151 -34.00 -5.11 -14.71
CA PHE A 151 -35.06 -6.11 -14.56
C PHE A 151 -35.28 -6.56 -13.11
N LEU A 152 -34.21 -6.67 -12.32
CA LEU A 152 -34.24 -7.20 -10.94
C LEU A 152 -34.77 -6.17 -9.93
N GLN A 153 -34.47 -4.89 -10.16
CA GLN A 153 -34.92 -3.79 -9.31
C GLN A 153 -36.42 -3.50 -9.47
N LYS A 154 -36.98 -3.77 -10.66
CA LYS A 154 -38.42 -3.57 -10.95
C LYS A 154 -39.35 -4.64 -10.37
N ASN A 155 -38.85 -5.82 -9.97
CA ASN A 155 -39.71 -6.98 -9.73
C ASN A 155 -39.60 -7.64 -8.33
N THR A 156 -38.82 -7.14 -7.37
CA THR A 156 -38.55 -7.90 -6.12
C THR A 156 -38.85 -7.22 -4.77
N GLY A 157 -39.15 -5.92 -4.74
CA GLY A 157 -39.84 -5.25 -3.60
C GLY A 157 -39.48 -5.68 -2.17
N LEU A 158 -38.22 -5.59 -1.73
CA LEU A 158 -37.79 -5.94 -0.36
C LEU A 158 -37.17 -4.74 0.39
N ILE A 159 -37.45 -4.62 1.70
CA ILE A 159 -37.27 -3.42 2.56
C ILE A 159 -36.25 -3.69 3.71
N ASP A 160 -35.47 -2.65 4.06
CA ASP A 160 -34.25 -2.56 4.92
C ASP A 160 -34.32 -2.94 6.42
N GLY A 161 -35.48 -3.29 6.99
CA GLY A 161 -35.65 -3.29 8.46
C GLY A 161 -35.00 -4.43 9.27
N LYS A 162 -34.63 -5.55 8.65
CA LYS A 162 -34.06 -6.72 9.37
C LYS A 162 -32.53 -6.77 9.39
N ILE A 163 -31.88 -5.95 8.57
CA ILE A 163 -30.42 -5.89 8.43
C ILE A 163 -29.78 -5.18 9.63
N ASN A 164 -30.46 -4.18 10.20
CA ASN A 164 -29.97 -3.43 11.37
C ASN A 164 -29.91 -4.23 12.68
N LYS A 165 -30.59 -5.37 12.80
CA LYS A 165 -30.53 -6.18 14.04
C LYS A 165 -29.33 -7.13 14.06
N ILE A 166 -28.89 -7.60 12.89
CA ILE A 166 -27.73 -8.50 12.74
C ILE A 166 -26.42 -7.69 12.77
N ALA A 167 -26.43 -6.45 12.29
CA ALA A 167 -25.32 -5.51 12.45
C ALA A 167 -24.97 -5.22 13.93
N ASN A 168 -25.98 -5.20 14.81
CA ASN A 168 -25.76 -5.03 16.25
C ASN A 168 -25.15 -6.27 16.93
N ASP A 169 -25.35 -7.47 16.38
CA ASP A 169 -24.75 -8.71 16.91
C ASP A 169 -23.29 -8.88 16.42
N ILE A 170 -22.90 -8.20 15.33
CA ILE A 170 -21.53 -8.16 14.77
C ILE A 170 -20.59 -7.24 15.58
N LEU A 171 -21.13 -6.26 16.31
CA LEU A 171 -20.32 -5.33 17.14
C LEU A 171 -19.88 -5.91 18.49
N ALA A 172 -20.35 -7.10 18.87
CA ALA A 172 -20.23 -7.63 20.24
C ALA A 172 -18.99 -8.51 20.53
N LYS A 173 -17.88 -8.44 19.77
CA LYS A 173 -16.73 -9.35 20.02
C LYS A 173 -15.30 -8.83 20.05
N TYR A 174 -15.05 -7.52 20.01
CA TYR A 174 -13.78 -6.95 20.48
C TYR A 174 -14.05 -5.62 21.18
N GLU A 175 -14.37 -5.69 22.47
CA GLU A 175 -14.75 -4.50 23.23
C GLU A 175 -13.52 -3.75 23.72
N LEU A 176 -13.45 -2.47 23.33
CA LEU A 176 -12.63 -1.40 23.92
C LEU A 176 -12.58 -1.46 25.46
N GLU A 177 -13.61 -1.99 26.12
CA GLU A 177 -13.66 -2.22 27.56
C GLU A 177 -12.52 -3.09 28.10
N SER A 178 -12.04 -4.07 27.33
CA SER A 178 -10.96 -4.97 27.78
C SER A 178 -9.60 -4.27 27.78
N ILE A 179 -9.37 -3.41 26.78
CA ILE A 179 -8.19 -2.54 26.71
C ILE A 179 -8.26 -1.48 27.82
N PHE A 180 -9.45 -0.92 28.05
CA PHE A 180 -9.70 0.05 29.11
C PHE A 180 -9.53 -0.53 30.52
N LYS A 181 -9.94 -1.78 30.77
CA LYS A 181 -9.67 -2.48 32.03
C LYS A 181 -8.17 -2.70 32.27
N ALA A 182 -7.42 -3.07 31.23
CA ALA A 182 -5.97 -3.23 31.34
C ALA A 182 -5.26 -1.89 31.64
N ILE A 183 -5.71 -0.81 30.99
CA ILE A 183 -5.20 0.55 31.23
C ILE A 183 -5.55 1.04 32.65
N ASP A 184 -6.77 0.80 33.11
CA ASP A 184 -7.24 1.17 34.46
C ASP A 184 -6.45 0.42 35.55
N MET A 185 -6.06 -0.84 35.30
CA MET A 185 -5.20 -1.62 36.21
C MET A 185 -3.75 -1.12 36.26
N ILE A 186 -3.21 -0.61 35.15
CA ILE A 186 -1.82 -0.15 35.03
C ILE A 186 -1.64 1.25 35.64
N LEU A 187 -2.60 2.15 35.45
CA LEU A 187 -2.48 3.58 35.79
C LEU A 187 -2.94 3.95 37.20
N LYS A 188 -3.39 2.98 38.02
CA LYS A 188 -3.71 3.11 39.46
C LYS A 188 -4.43 4.41 39.85
N GLY A 189 -5.42 4.84 39.07
CA GLY A 189 -6.28 5.98 39.42
C GLY A 189 -5.85 7.35 38.91
N ASN A 190 -4.86 7.47 38.02
CA ASN A 190 -4.62 8.74 37.31
C ASN A 190 -5.68 8.94 36.22
N LEU A 191 -6.82 9.54 36.60
CA LEU A 191 -7.99 9.71 35.75
C LEU A 191 -7.72 10.49 34.46
N GLU A 192 -6.82 11.47 34.51
CA GLU A 192 -6.49 12.36 33.38
C GLU A 192 -5.70 11.58 32.31
N ALA A 193 -4.66 10.84 32.73
CA ALA A 193 -3.89 9.96 31.84
C ALA A 193 -4.74 8.82 31.25
N ILE A 194 -5.71 8.30 32.02
CA ILE A 194 -6.66 7.29 31.54
C ILE A 194 -7.55 7.88 30.45
N LEU A 195 -8.17 9.03 30.67
CA LEU A 195 -9.05 9.69 29.68
C LEU A 195 -8.30 10.05 28.39
N GLU A 196 -7.06 10.55 28.52
CA GLU A 196 -6.21 10.88 27.39
C GLU A 196 -5.81 9.64 26.59
N LEU A 197 -5.43 8.53 27.25
CA LEU A 197 -5.22 7.24 26.58
C LEU A 197 -6.51 6.74 25.91
N LYS A 198 -7.67 6.80 26.59
CA LYS A 198 -8.95 6.32 26.03
C LYS A 198 -9.33 7.10 24.77
N LEU A 199 -9.17 8.42 24.77
CA LEU A 199 -9.39 9.28 23.61
C LEU A 199 -8.36 9.05 22.51
N PHE A 200 -7.10 8.81 22.88
CA PHE A 200 -6.05 8.42 21.95
C PHE A 200 -6.41 7.10 21.25
N PHE A 201 -6.72 6.04 21.99
CA PHE A 201 -7.14 4.75 21.42
C PHE A 201 -8.39 4.90 20.54
N ILE A 202 -9.43 5.61 20.97
CA ILE A 202 -10.62 5.82 20.12
C ILE A 202 -10.25 6.48 18.79
N LYS A 203 -9.46 7.57 18.81
CA LYS A 203 -8.99 8.23 17.57
C LYS A 203 -8.05 7.35 16.73
N CYS A 204 -7.28 6.48 17.37
CA CYS A 204 -6.33 5.58 16.72
C CYS A 204 -6.97 4.34 16.09
N PHE A 205 -8.18 3.94 16.50
CA PHE A 205 -8.85 2.72 16.01
C PHE A 205 -10.11 3.01 15.17
N SER A 206 -10.60 4.25 15.17
CA SER A 206 -11.81 4.66 14.43
C SER A 206 -11.52 5.43 13.14
N PHE A 207 -10.27 5.61 12.73
CA PHE A 207 -9.94 6.36 11.52
C PHE A 207 -10.07 5.46 10.28
N ILE A 208 -11.01 5.77 9.39
CA ILE A 208 -11.15 5.11 8.08
C ILE A 208 -10.79 6.13 6.99
N PRO A 209 -9.72 5.91 6.19
CA PRO A 209 -9.21 6.92 5.26
C PRO A 209 -10.19 7.35 4.18
N ASN A 210 -11.19 6.53 3.84
CA ASN A 210 -12.17 6.85 2.79
C ASN A 210 -13.44 7.53 3.30
N GLU A 211 -13.74 7.42 4.60
CA GLU A 211 -15.01 7.87 5.18
C GLU A 211 -14.83 8.96 6.25
N ASP A 212 -13.66 9.03 6.89
CA ASP A 212 -13.41 9.88 8.06
C ASP A 212 -12.38 11.00 7.83
N ILE A 213 -12.16 11.44 6.57
CA ILE A 213 -11.29 12.61 6.33
C ILE A 213 -12.05 13.90 6.70
N ILE A 214 -12.00 14.24 7.99
CA ILE A 214 -12.51 15.49 8.54
C ILE A 214 -11.34 16.48 8.59
N LEU A 215 -11.40 17.50 7.74
CA LEU A 215 -10.46 18.61 7.73
C LEU A 215 -11.15 19.88 8.24
N ASN A 216 -10.44 20.68 9.02
CA ASN A 216 -10.91 21.96 9.50
C ASN A 216 -10.86 23.03 8.38
N ASP A 217 -9.91 22.92 7.45
CA ASP A 217 -9.77 23.79 6.29
C ASP A 217 -10.57 23.25 5.09
N GLU A 218 -11.71 23.89 4.80
CA GLU A 218 -12.57 23.56 3.64
C GLU A 218 -11.86 23.74 2.29
N SER A 219 -10.90 24.67 2.20
CA SER A 219 -10.12 24.88 0.98
C SER A 219 -9.17 23.72 0.73
N LEU A 220 -8.55 23.20 1.80
CA LEU A 220 -7.71 22.01 1.74
C LEU A 220 -8.51 20.76 1.35
N LYS A 221 -9.73 20.60 1.88
CA LYS A 221 -10.64 19.52 1.46
C LYS A 221 -10.97 19.61 -0.04
N THR A 222 -11.23 20.81 -0.53
CA THR A 222 -11.50 21.05 -1.96
C THR A 222 -10.29 20.73 -2.85
N GLU A 223 -9.06 20.99 -2.37
CA GLU A 223 -7.84 20.60 -3.08
C GLU A 223 -7.60 19.08 -3.06
N LEU A 224 -7.86 18.44 -1.91
CA LEU A 224 -7.79 16.99 -1.78
C LEU A 224 -8.72 16.27 -2.75
N ASP A 225 -9.99 16.69 -2.84
CA ASP A 225 -11.00 16.06 -3.70
C ASP A 225 -10.66 16.18 -5.21
N LYS A 226 -9.76 17.11 -5.56
CA LYS A 226 -9.24 17.27 -6.93
C LYS A 226 -8.09 16.32 -7.25
N CYS A 227 -7.40 15.77 -6.26
CA CYS A 227 -6.32 14.82 -6.50
C CYS A 227 -6.86 13.59 -7.22
N LYS A 228 -6.14 13.13 -8.26
CA LYS A 228 -6.45 11.95 -9.07
C LYS A 228 -5.27 10.97 -9.16
N SER A 229 -4.15 11.33 -8.55
CA SER A 229 -2.91 10.55 -8.52
C SER A 229 -2.25 10.66 -7.15
N ILE A 230 -1.38 9.71 -6.85
CA ILE A 230 -0.55 9.70 -5.64
C ILE A 230 0.34 10.95 -5.61
N GLY A 231 1.01 11.31 -6.70
CA GLY A 231 1.86 12.49 -6.75
C GLY A 231 1.12 13.81 -6.55
N GLU A 232 -0.11 13.98 -7.05
CA GLU A 232 -0.91 15.18 -6.75
C GLU A 232 -1.19 15.31 -5.25
N PHE A 233 -1.53 14.19 -4.62
CA PHE A 233 -1.77 14.14 -3.18
C PHE A 233 -0.50 14.41 -2.36
N TYR A 234 0.65 13.84 -2.73
CA TYR A 234 1.92 14.14 -2.07
C TYR A 234 2.39 15.58 -2.31
N ASN A 235 2.12 16.16 -3.48
CA ASN A 235 2.38 17.57 -3.74
C ASN A 235 1.52 18.49 -2.84
N LEU A 236 0.28 18.09 -2.55
CA LEU A 236 -0.57 18.76 -1.57
C LEU A 236 0.04 18.66 -0.15
N LEU A 237 0.50 17.48 0.27
CA LEU A 237 1.20 17.29 1.55
C LEU A 237 2.46 18.17 1.66
N ILE A 238 3.27 18.21 0.61
CA ILE A 238 4.47 19.05 0.53
C ILE A 238 4.10 20.53 0.64
N LYS A 239 3.02 20.96 -0.03
CA LYS A 239 2.50 22.33 0.08
C LYS A 239 2.09 22.66 1.51
N GLU A 240 1.43 21.74 2.22
CA GLU A 240 1.04 21.94 3.62
C GLU A 240 2.25 21.93 4.57
N LEU A 241 3.21 21.00 4.40
CA LEU A 241 4.45 20.98 5.19
C LEU A 241 5.24 22.29 5.09
N ARG A 242 5.26 22.93 3.91
CA ARG A 242 5.96 24.22 3.70
C ARG A 242 5.45 25.34 4.60
N LYS A 243 4.19 25.23 5.08
CA LYS A 243 3.55 26.22 5.93
C LYS A 243 3.94 26.08 7.41
N LEU A 244 4.60 24.99 7.81
CA LEU A 244 5.13 24.79 9.16
C LEU A 244 6.51 25.46 9.35
N ASP A 245 6.99 25.51 10.60
CA ASP A 245 8.34 25.96 10.99
C ASP A 245 9.17 24.78 11.51
N ASP A 246 10.51 24.87 11.50
CA ASP A 246 11.38 23.80 12.02
C ASP A 246 11.15 23.46 13.50
N LYS A 247 10.60 24.41 14.28
CA LYS A 247 10.22 24.16 15.68
C LYS A 247 9.09 23.13 15.81
N ASP A 248 8.28 22.94 14.77
CA ASP A 248 7.15 22.01 14.78
C ASP A 248 7.57 20.53 14.67
N PHE A 249 8.86 20.29 14.36
CA PHE A 249 9.50 18.99 14.16
C PHE A 249 10.40 18.56 15.34
N LYS A 250 10.27 19.23 16.50
CA LYS A 250 11.13 19.02 17.68
C LYS A 250 10.28 18.68 18.91
N GLU A 251 10.82 17.79 19.74
CA GLU A 251 10.20 17.28 20.98
C GLU A 251 8.92 16.46 20.75
N SER A 252 9.10 15.15 20.51
CA SER A 252 8.02 14.18 20.38
C SER A 252 8.25 12.99 21.31
N ASP A 253 7.18 12.49 21.91
CA ASP A 253 7.19 11.26 22.70
C ASP A 253 7.29 9.99 21.82
N PHE A 254 7.20 10.15 20.50
CA PHE A 254 7.25 9.04 19.54
C PHE A 254 8.65 8.87 18.96
N SER A 255 9.10 7.61 18.92
CA SER A 255 10.37 7.24 18.34
C SER A 255 10.33 7.25 16.81
N GLN A 256 11.47 7.51 16.18
CA GLN A 256 11.62 7.45 14.73
C GLN A 256 12.46 6.23 14.33
N LEU A 257 12.06 5.55 13.26
CA LEU A 257 12.73 4.35 12.76
C LEU A 257 13.87 4.72 11.81
N ASP A 258 15.07 4.25 12.11
CA ASP A 258 16.21 4.34 11.21
C ASP A 258 16.75 2.93 10.89
N LEU A 259 16.71 2.58 9.60
CA LEU A 259 17.16 1.32 9.03
C LEU A 259 18.48 1.45 8.24
N SER A 260 19.06 2.65 8.14
CA SER A 260 20.26 2.92 7.31
C SER A 260 21.48 2.07 7.66
N HIS A 261 21.54 1.54 8.89
CA HIS A 261 22.61 0.67 9.38
C HIS A 261 22.12 -0.73 9.76
N ASP A 262 20.87 -1.09 9.40
CA ASP A 262 20.34 -2.42 9.69
C ASP A 262 20.94 -3.44 8.71
N PRO A 263 21.63 -4.50 9.17
CA PRO A 263 22.30 -5.44 8.27
C PRO A 263 21.34 -6.29 7.41
N ARG A 264 20.04 -6.29 7.72
CA ARG A 264 19.04 -7.11 7.00
C ARG A 264 18.43 -6.37 5.82
N VAL A 265 18.26 -5.06 5.96
CA VAL A 265 17.53 -4.21 5.02
C VAL A 265 18.28 -2.94 4.64
N GLY A 266 19.38 -2.60 5.32
CA GLY A 266 20.20 -1.42 5.05
C GLY A 266 20.82 -1.39 3.65
N THR A 267 20.64 -2.47 2.87
CA THR A 267 20.77 -2.43 1.42
C THR A 267 19.58 -3.09 0.72
N ILE A 268 18.91 -2.38 -0.20
CA ILE A 268 17.92 -2.94 -1.13
C ILE A 268 18.53 -2.88 -2.54
N GLN A 269 18.56 -4.01 -3.24
CA GLN A 269 19.17 -4.12 -4.58
C GLN A 269 20.55 -3.44 -4.70
N GLN A 270 21.40 -3.59 -3.67
CA GLN A 270 22.75 -3.01 -3.54
C GLN A 270 22.83 -1.51 -3.21
N ARG A 271 21.70 -0.80 -3.03
CA ARG A 271 21.69 0.61 -2.58
C ARG A 271 21.59 0.71 -1.07
N THR A 272 22.40 1.56 -0.46
CA THR A 272 22.32 1.87 0.98
C THR A 272 21.07 2.71 1.26
N ILE A 273 20.23 2.28 2.20
CA ILE A 273 19.08 3.06 2.63
C ILE A 273 19.58 4.33 3.37
N PRO A 274 19.17 5.55 2.96
CA PRO A 274 19.53 6.75 3.69
C PRO A 274 18.90 6.79 5.09
N SER A 275 19.41 7.61 6.01
CA SER A 275 18.71 7.84 7.28
C SER A 275 17.40 8.58 7.01
N PHE A 276 16.29 8.04 7.53
CA PHE A 276 14.95 8.60 7.40
C PHE A 276 14.51 9.33 8.66
N ILE A 277 15.43 9.61 9.58
CA ILE A 277 15.17 10.48 10.73
C ILE A 277 14.81 11.88 10.21
N VAL A 278 13.71 12.40 10.72
CA VAL A 278 13.16 13.73 10.44
C VAL A 278 13.38 14.61 11.67
N ASP A 279 14.22 15.62 11.50
CA ASP A 279 14.59 16.60 12.53
C ASP A 279 14.27 18.05 12.12
N SER A 280 13.73 18.22 10.91
CA SER A 280 13.51 19.51 10.26
C SER A 280 12.43 19.42 9.19
N LYS A 281 11.84 20.57 8.87
CA LYS A 281 10.89 20.70 7.77
C LYS A 281 11.51 20.31 6.43
N GLU A 282 12.77 20.71 6.21
CA GLU A 282 13.49 20.41 4.98
C GLU A 282 13.65 18.89 4.79
N LYS A 283 14.01 18.18 5.86
CA LYS A 283 14.11 16.71 5.83
C LYS A 283 12.77 16.04 5.56
N ALA A 284 11.67 16.49 6.18
CA ALA A 284 10.33 15.97 5.92
C ALA A 284 9.90 16.17 4.46
N ILE A 285 10.09 17.37 3.92
CA ILE A 285 9.80 17.67 2.51
C ILE A 285 10.68 16.82 1.59
N GLY A 286 11.96 16.65 1.93
CA GLY A 286 12.89 15.82 1.17
C GLY A 286 12.42 14.37 1.06
N LEU A 287 11.94 13.79 2.17
CA LEU A 287 11.40 12.42 2.16
C LEU A 287 10.12 12.31 1.32
N LEU A 288 9.17 13.24 1.44
CA LEU A 288 7.96 13.18 0.61
C LEU A 288 8.26 13.35 -0.89
N LYS A 289 9.26 14.18 -1.23
CA LYS A 289 9.72 14.28 -2.63
C LYS A 289 10.36 12.99 -3.11
N TRP A 290 11.13 12.33 -2.26
CA TRP A 290 11.74 11.04 -2.58
C TRP A 290 10.69 9.96 -2.83
N VAL A 291 9.59 9.92 -2.05
CA VAL A 291 8.45 9.03 -2.31
C VAL A 291 7.83 9.28 -3.69
N VAL A 292 7.54 10.54 -4.04
CA VAL A 292 6.99 10.89 -5.35
C VAL A 292 7.92 10.49 -6.49
N ASP A 293 9.22 10.73 -6.30
CA ASP A 293 10.26 10.45 -7.28
C ASP A 293 10.44 8.94 -7.54
N GLN A 294 10.35 8.10 -6.51
CA GLN A 294 10.40 6.64 -6.68
C GLN A 294 9.16 6.08 -7.39
N GLY A 295 7.96 6.59 -7.07
CA GLY A 295 6.71 6.15 -7.71
C GLY A 295 6.61 6.56 -9.18
N GLU A 296 6.73 7.87 -9.44
CA GLU A 296 6.40 8.48 -10.72
C GLU A 296 7.61 8.81 -11.61
N GLY A 297 8.80 8.92 -11.01
CA GLY A 297 9.99 9.45 -11.66
C GLY A 297 9.96 10.97 -11.74
N SER A 298 10.87 11.52 -12.56
CA SER A 298 11.04 12.95 -12.72
C SER A 298 10.64 13.41 -14.14
N GLU A 299 11.37 14.37 -14.72
CA GLU A 299 11.22 14.70 -16.15
C GLU A 299 11.67 13.56 -17.08
N VAL A 300 12.32 12.53 -16.51
CA VAL A 300 12.71 11.28 -17.17
C VAL A 300 12.09 10.09 -16.44
N PRO A 301 12.03 8.89 -17.07
CA PRO A 301 11.51 7.66 -16.45
C PRO A 301 12.23 7.15 -15.21
N MET A 302 13.30 7.85 -14.80
CA MET A 302 14.18 7.46 -13.70
C MET A 302 13.87 8.29 -12.45
N ASP A 303 14.03 7.65 -11.31
CA ASP A 303 14.18 8.28 -10.01
C ASP A 303 15.59 8.92 -9.87
N ASN A 304 15.78 9.70 -8.82
CA ASN A 304 17.05 10.37 -8.50
C ASN A 304 18.12 9.40 -7.98
N ASP A 305 17.74 8.16 -7.62
CA ASP A 305 18.69 7.11 -7.24
C ASP A 305 19.32 6.45 -8.48
N GLY A 306 18.83 6.78 -9.68
CA GLY A 306 19.35 6.29 -10.95
C GLY A 306 18.72 4.99 -11.41
N ASP A 307 17.52 4.67 -10.91
CA ASP A 307 16.72 3.52 -11.31
C ASP A 307 15.40 3.94 -11.95
N LEU A 308 14.78 3.04 -12.70
CA LEU A 308 13.45 3.33 -13.24
C LEU A 308 12.47 3.54 -12.10
N ALA A 309 11.60 4.55 -12.20
CA ALA A 309 10.51 4.70 -11.24
C ALA A 309 9.48 3.58 -11.37
N HIS A 310 8.65 3.37 -10.34
CA HIS A 310 7.74 2.24 -10.22
C HIS A 310 6.84 2.07 -11.44
N TYR A 311 6.23 3.16 -11.90
CA TYR A 311 5.42 3.19 -13.10
C TYR A 311 6.14 2.55 -14.29
N TYR A 312 7.37 2.98 -14.58
CA TYR A 312 8.13 2.52 -15.73
C TYR A 312 8.68 1.10 -15.54
N ARG A 313 9.00 0.70 -14.30
CA ARG A 313 9.34 -0.69 -13.99
C ARG A 313 8.19 -1.64 -14.31
N PHE A 314 6.97 -1.31 -13.89
CA PHE A 314 5.77 -2.09 -14.25
C PHE A 314 5.43 -1.98 -15.74
N GLN A 315 5.71 -0.83 -16.37
CA GLN A 315 5.40 -0.60 -17.77
C GLN A 315 6.18 -1.56 -18.67
N GLN A 316 7.44 -1.86 -18.34
CA GLN A 316 8.25 -2.88 -19.05
C GLN A 316 7.54 -4.23 -19.13
N ILE A 317 6.97 -4.68 -18.02
CA ILE A 317 6.27 -5.97 -17.92
C ILE A 317 5.03 -5.95 -18.80
N THR A 318 4.22 -4.88 -18.75
CA THR A 318 3.00 -4.78 -19.57
C THR A 318 3.28 -4.67 -21.07
N LYS A 319 4.38 -4.02 -21.44
CA LYS A 319 4.80 -3.86 -22.84
C LYS A 319 5.53 -5.08 -23.39
N GLY A 320 5.97 -5.99 -22.52
CA GLY A 320 6.73 -7.17 -22.91
C GLY A 320 8.15 -6.85 -23.38
N MET A 321 8.68 -5.67 -23.05
CA MET A 321 9.94 -5.12 -23.56
C MET A 321 10.66 -4.32 -22.47
N LYS A 322 11.98 -4.39 -22.44
CA LYS A 322 12.80 -3.59 -21.51
C LYS A 322 12.95 -2.15 -21.98
N ILE A 323 13.02 -1.22 -21.04
CA ILE A 323 13.37 0.17 -21.29
C ILE A 323 14.89 0.29 -21.27
N LYS A 324 15.47 0.96 -22.27
CA LYS A 324 16.88 1.35 -22.31
C LYS A 324 17.03 2.83 -22.56
N SER A 325 18.21 3.35 -22.21
CA SER A 325 18.64 4.69 -22.57
C SER A 325 19.68 4.67 -23.68
N ASN A 326 19.64 5.68 -24.55
CA ASN A 326 20.69 5.93 -25.52
C ASN A 326 21.78 6.83 -24.92
N LYS A 327 22.88 7.08 -25.66
CA LYS A 327 23.99 7.93 -25.22
C LYS A 327 23.60 9.41 -25.01
N ASN A 328 22.47 9.85 -25.57
CA ASN A 328 21.96 11.21 -25.43
C ASN A 328 21.03 11.36 -24.21
N GLY A 329 20.74 10.26 -23.49
CA GLY A 329 19.85 10.25 -22.34
C GLY A 329 18.37 10.02 -22.68
N ASP A 330 18.01 9.75 -23.94
CA ASP A 330 16.63 9.42 -24.30
C ASP A 330 16.32 7.96 -23.96
N PHE A 331 15.13 7.72 -23.43
CA PHE A 331 14.64 6.39 -23.08
C PHE A 331 13.69 5.83 -24.14
N PHE A 332 13.74 4.52 -24.36
CA PHE A 332 12.92 3.82 -25.35
C PHE A 332 12.71 2.36 -24.94
N PHE A 333 11.63 1.74 -25.44
CA PHE A 333 11.46 0.29 -25.37
C PHE A 333 12.34 -0.39 -26.44
N ASP A 334 13.23 -1.27 -26.01
CA ASP A 334 14.11 -2.03 -26.91
C ASP A 334 13.39 -3.29 -27.41
N GLU A 335 12.99 -3.29 -28.69
CA GLU A 335 12.29 -4.42 -29.34
C GLU A 335 13.10 -5.73 -29.35
N ASN A 336 14.43 -5.64 -29.17
CA ASN A 336 15.32 -6.79 -29.14
C ASN A 336 15.47 -7.39 -27.73
N GLU A 337 15.02 -6.67 -26.70
CA GLU A 337 15.04 -7.09 -25.31
C GLU A 337 13.63 -7.47 -24.89
N SER A 338 13.16 -8.59 -25.43
CA SER A 338 11.91 -9.21 -25.00
C SER A 338 11.93 -9.43 -23.50
N PHE A 339 10.82 -9.11 -22.85
CA PHE A 339 10.62 -9.33 -21.43
C PHE A 339 9.21 -9.87 -21.20
N VAL A 340 9.05 -11.19 -21.32
CA VAL A 340 7.75 -11.84 -21.29
C VAL A 340 7.76 -12.93 -20.23
N VAL A 341 7.00 -12.70 -19.16
CA VAL A 341 6.83 -13.68 -18.09
C VAL A 341 6.14 -14.93 -18.65
N ASN A 342 6.71 -16.09 -18.37
CA ASN A 342 6.11 -17.37 -18.71
C ASN A 342 4.97 -17.69 -17.73
N GLU A 343 3.73 -17.44 -18.15
CA GLU A 343 2.52 -17.66 -17.35
C GLU A 343 2.28 -19.13 -16.97
N ALA A 344 2.92 -20.10 -17.63
CA ALA A 344 2.88 -21.49 -17.19
C ALA A 344 3.54 -21.69 -15.82
N TYR A 345 4.41 -20.75 -15.42
CA TYR A 345 5.12 -20.72 -14.14
C TYR A 345 4.57 -19.62 -13.23
N VAL A 346 3.24 -19.51 -13.18
CA VAL A 346 2.51 -18.66 -12.23
C VAL A 346 1.48 -19.54 -11.50
N HIS A 347 1.37 -19.36 -10.18
CA HIS A 347 0.35 -20.02 -9.37
C HIS A 347 -1.05 -19.66 -9.86
N LYS A 348 -1.94 -20.65 -9.92
CA LYS A 348 -3.30 -20.48 -10.47
C LYS A 348 -4.32 -20.44 -9.33
N PHE A 349 -4.86 -19.25 -9.07
CA PHE A 349 -5.97 -19.02 -8.16
C PHE A 349 -6.77 -17.78 -8.62
N GLY A 350 -8.04 -17.68 -8.24
CA GLY A 350 -8.85 -16.51 -8.60
C GLY A 350 -8.46 -15.25 -7.83
N ALA A 351 -8.82 -14.08 -8.35
CA ALA A 351 -8.72 -12.83 -7.60
C ALA A 351 -9.56 -12.91 -6.31
N ASN A 352 -8.96 -12.49 -5.18
CA ASN A 352 -9.53 -12.56 -3.84
C ASN A 352 -10.09 -13.95 -3.50
N ASP A 353 -9.53 -15.00 -4.11
CA ASP A 353 -10.03 -16.36 -3.97
C ASP A 353 -9.50 -16.97 -2.68
N TYR A 354 -10.29 -16.79 -1.63
CA TYR A 354 -10.06 -17.42 -0.34
C TYR A 354 -10.73 -18.80 -0.25
N ARG A 355 -11.39 -19.31 -1.30
CA ARG A 355 -12.39 -20.41 -1.21
C ARG A 355 -11.82 -21.78 -0.83
N LEU A 356 -10.50 -21.96 -0.83
CA LEU A 356 -9.90 -23.17 -0.23
C LEU A 356 -9.79 -23.08 1.30
N PHE A 357 -10.41 -22.07 1.92
CA PHE A 357 -10.56 -21.88 3.36
C PHE A 357 -11.04 -23.15 4.08
N ASP A 358 -12.03 -23.85 3.52
CA ASP A 358 -12.62 -25.06 4.11
C ASP A 358 -11.70 -26.30 3.98
N MET A 359 -10.60 -26.20 3.24
CA MET A 359 -9.57 -27.24 3.08
C MET A 359 -8.21 -26.85 3.67
N ASP A 360 -8.10 -25.69 4.34
CA ASP A 360 -6.93 -25.30 5.11
C ASP A 360 -6.85 -26.09 6.42
N SER A 361 -6.64 -27.41 6.29
CA SER A 361 -6.55 -28.35 7.40
C SER A 361 -5.39 -28.06 8.37
N GLY A 362 -4.56 -27.04 8.10
CA GLY A 362 -3.37 -26.69 8.88
C GLY A 362 -3.37 -25.28 9.48
N GLY A 363 -4.41 -24.47 9.29
CA GLY A 363 -4.49 -23.09 9.80
C GLY A 363 -3.49 -22.12 9.15
N LEU A 364 -3.03 -22.40 7.93
CA LEU A 364 -2.08 -21.55 7.20
C LEU A 364 -2.60 -20.14 6.95
N GLN A 365 -3.90 -19.99 6.65
CA GLN A 365 -4.51 -18.70 6.40
C GLN A 365 -4.55 -17.87 7.68
N GLU A 366 -4.91 -18.49 8.80
CA GLU A 366 -4.88 -17.86 10.12
C GLU A 366 -3.45 -17.49 10.53
N ASN A 367 -2.47 -18.36 10.28
CA ASN A 367 -1.06 -18.09 10.55
C ASN A 367 -0.52 -16.92 9.71
N PHE A 368 -0.92 -16.83 8.44
CA PHE A 368 -0.58 -15.70 7.58
C PHE A 368 -1.17 -14.40 8.12
N SER A 369 -2.49 -14.34 8.32
CA SER A 369 -3.20 -13.13 8.76
C SER A 369 -2.76 -12.71 10.17
N SER A 370 -2.50 -13.68 11.06
CA SER A 370 -1.90 -13.46 12.38
C SER A 370 -0.51 -12.83 12.30
N SER A 371 0.33 -13.31 11.37
CA SER A 371 1.67 -12.76 11.17
C SER A 371 1.59 -11.34 10.61
N TYR A 372 0.67 -11.09 9.67
CA TYR A 372 0.41 -9.75 9.12
C TYR A 372 -0.02 -8.76 10.18
N PHE A 373 -1.04 -9.12 10.96
CA PHE A 373 -1.51 -8.35 12.11
C PHE A 373 -0.37 -8.06 13.09
N THR A 374 0.38 -9.11 13.48
CA THR A 374 1.42 -8.98 14.49
C THR A 374 2.58 -8.12 14.00
N MET A 375 2.96 -8.24 12.71
CA MET A 375 3.98 -7.39 12.11
C MET A 375 3.68 -5.89 12.31
N PHE A 376 2.45 -5.45 12.03
CA PHE A 376 2.01 -4.07 12.24
C PHE A 376 1.93 -3.68 13.72
N LYS A 377 1.48 -4.59 14.59
CA LYS A 377 1.46 -4.38 16.04
C LYS A 377 2.86 -4.17 16.61
N GLU A 378 3.85 -4.92 16.15
CA GLU A 378 5.24 -4.74 16.59
C GLU A 378 5.84 -3.44 16.05
N LEU A 379 5.54 -3.05 14.79
CA LEU A 379 5.92 -1.72 14.29
C LEU A 379 5.32 -0.61 15.16
N GLN A 380 4.03 -0.68 15.49
CA GLN A 380 3.39 0.27 16.39
C GLN A 380 4.10 0.35 17.75
N SER A 381 4.47 -0.80 18.31
CA SER A 381 5.15 -0.88 19.61
C SER A 381 6.55 -0.25 19.57
N PHE A 382 7.26 -0.34 18.45
CA PHE A 382 8.51 0.42 18.27
C PHE A 382 8.26 1.93 18.34
N TYR A 383 7.32 2.47 17.58
CA TYR A 383 7.09 3.92 17.55
C TYR A 383 6.65 4.49 18.91
N LEU A 384 5.98 3.67 19.73
CA LEU A 384 5.56 4.05 21.09
C LEU A 384 6.68 3.95 22.15
N THR A 385 7.70 3.12 21.93
CA THR A 385 8.67 2.76 23.00
C THR A 385 10.13 3.00 22.65
N GLY A 386 10.46 3.14 21.37
CA GLY A 386 11.83 3.17 20.85
C GLY A 386 12.58 1.85 20.94
N ASN A 387 11.95 0.78 21.44
CA ASN A 387 12.63 -0.50 21.64
C ASN A 387 12.81 -1.26 20.32
N ARG A 388 14.04 -1.30 19.81
CA ARG A 388 14.41 -1.98 18.56
C ARG A 388 14.10 -3.47 18.52
N ARG A 389 13.86 -4.14 19.65
CA ARG A 389 13.39 -5.53 19.67
C ARG A 389 12.10 -5.71 18.87
N TYR A 390 11.20 -4.72 18.92
CA TYR A 390 9.93 -4.80 18.21
C TYR A 390 10.12 -4.73 16.69
N ILE A 391 11.12 -3.98 16.20
CA ILE A 391 11.52 -4.02 14.79
C ILE A 391 12.04 -5.41 14.41
N MET A 392 12.85 -6.03 15.27
CA MET A 392 13.31 -7.39 15.01
C MET A 392 12.15 -8.39 14.91
N GLN A 393 11.19 -8.31 15.83
CA GLN A 393 10.02 -9.17 15.83
C GLN A 393 9.13 -8.91 14.62
N SER A 394 8.94 -7.65 14.22
CA SER A 394 8.21 -7.30 13.00
C SER A 394 8.82 -7.96 11.76
N PHE A 395 10.15 -7.90 11.60
CA PHE A 395 10.85 -8.62 10.52
C PHE A 395 10.65 -10.13 10.58
N ASP A 396 10.71 -10.74 11.77
CA ASP A 396 10.47 -12.18 11.93
C ASP A 396 9.06 -12.57 11.45
N TYR A 397 8.05 -11.73 11.73
CA TYR A 397 6.68 -11.96 11.27
C TYR A 397 6.51 -11.71 9.77
N MET A 398 7.20 -10.70 9.20
CA MET A 398 7.25 -10.49 7.76
C MET A 398 7.83 -11.71 7.02
N MET A 399 8.90 -12.33 7.55
CA MET A 399 9.45 -13.56 6.99
C MET A 399 8.49 -14.74 7.10
N LYS A 400 7.80 -14.90 8.25
CA LYS A 400 6.76 -15.92 8.42
C LYS A 400 5.61 -15.73 7.44
N MET A 401 5.20 -14.49 7.18
CA MET A 401 4.18 -14.20 6.18
C MET A 401 4.61 -14.69 4.80
N SER A 402 5.83 -14.37 4.37
CA SER A 402 6.34 -14.80 3.06
C SER A 402 6.28 -16.32 2.92
N THR A 403 6.76 -17.06 3.92
CA THR A 403 6.70 -18.53 3.92
C THR A 403 5.25 -19.05 3.84
N ASN A 404 4.34 -18.49 4.63
CA ASN A 404 2.94 -18.92 4.62
C ASN A 404 2.23 -18.55 3.31
N ALA A 405 2.56 -17.41 2.70
CA ALA A 405 1.98 -17.01 1.42
C ALA A 405 2.35 -17.98 0.30
N GLU A 406 3.62 -18.38 0.21
CA GLU A 406 4.07 -19.36 -0.79
C GLU A 406 3.33 -20.70 -0.63
N LEU A 407 3.16 -21.17 0.62
CA LEU A 407 2.40 -22.39 0.91
C LEU A 407 0.91 -22.28 0.55
N LEU A 408 0.30 -21.12 0.81
CA LEU A 408 -1.10 -20.84 0.44
C LEU A 408 -1.26 -20.84 -1.08
N MET A 409 -0.34 -20.20 -1.81
CA MET A 409 -0.39 -20.16 -3.26
C MET A 409 -0.11 -21.52 -3.90
N ASP A 410 0.75 -22.36 -3.31
CA ASP A 410 0.94 -23.76 -3.74
C ASP A 410 -0.33 -24.59 -3.58
N LYS A 411 -1.15 -24.26 -2.58
CA LYS A 411 -2.48 -24.84 -2.42
C LYS A 411 -3.52 -24.24 -3.37
N GLY A 412 -3.20 -23.17 -4.12
CA GLY A 412 -4.11 -22.53 -5.06
C GLY A 412 -5.09 -21.57 -4.40
N THR A 413 -4.69 -20.90 -3.30
CA THR A 413 -5.51 -19.90 -2.61
C THR A 413 -4.76 -18.60 -2.38
N CYS A 414 -5.51 -17.51 -2.36
CA CYS A 414 -4.97 -16.17 -2.11
C CYS A 414 -4.67 -15.98 -0.62
N PRO A 415 -3.53 -15.37 -0.24
CA PRO A 415 -3.32 -14.91 1.13
C PRO A 415 -4.29 -13.79 1.50
N SER A 416 -4.97 -13.93 2.63
CA SER A 416 -5.84 -12.90 3.22
C SER A 416 -5.05 -11.93 4.09
N PHE A 417 -4.82 -10.73 3.55
CA PHE A 417 -4.32 -9.58 4.29
C PHE A 417 -5.49 -8.95 5.03
N SER A 418 -5.79 -9.50 6.20
CA SER A 418 -6.92 -9.10 7.03
C SER A 418 -6.54 -9.13 8.49
N PHE A 419 -7.14 -8.24 9.27
CA PHE A 419 -7.06 -8.25 10.73
C PHE A 419 -8.21 -9.04 11.39
N LYS A 420 -9.13 -9.65 10.60
CA LYS A 420 -10.41 -10.19 11.07
C LYS A 420 -10.35 -11.43 11.99
N ASN A 421 -9.18 -12.02 12.24
CA ASN A 421 -9.04 -13.23 13.06
C ASN A 421 -8.41 -13.01 14.45
N GLN A 422 -8.21 -11.77 14.94
CA GLN A 422 -7.53 -11.53 16.22
C GLN A 422 -8.13 -10.50 17.15
#